data_AF-A0A3S0KZG2-F1
#
_entry.id   AF-A0A3S0KZG2-F1
#
_cell.length_a   1.000
_cell.length_b   1.000
_cell.length_c   1.000
_cell.angle_alpha   90.00
_cell.angle_beta   90.00
_cell.angle_gamma   90.00
#
_symmetry.space_group_name_H-M   'P 1'
#
loop_
_entity.id
_entity.type
_entity.pdbx_description
1 polymer ?
#
loop_
_entity_poly.entity_id
_entity_poly.type
_entity_poly.pdbx_seq_one_letter_code
_entity_poly.pdbx_strand_id
1 'polypeptide(L)'
;MNDQDWWVLAALAENPSLEADDALRLMGRNPPVAVREHLAAHPVTPAPLLVALAADGDKVVRRNVARNVAAPAAALELLATDRLTVTREAVAAHPATPPGVTAALMQDPQERVRQVAALKQGAATPATLRTAAAVRRRAVRLAVTQHPRLPLDLQEHLAADRWEQVRAELAVRPDLPEELRDRLRGDTAPSVSQLTRAADSRTPRDELAFLPRQDPRMRRALSSNANAPVQVLEELSADREYLIRERVMLNPSAPPSALAGGLTERALRRHIRRHPHYAQVRQQLYAQEILEAQDPQTGLNELLELAESDGQDVRLALTRRATLDEALILRLAQDSSTAVLRAVLRRPELTTEALRIIAQPIQDPNLLVTLIPHRLVDEVTLSQLAGSQSSAVRQLVARHPLTSVATLRTLAQHRNLHAEVASHPHADAALLRGLLPTEAYEAQLRIERLLSRTPAWNWGWVNQWTDRRRLQIRRQALENLNVFEKVALHPNADAPSLAYLRWLHHPAIDRSLEARTRTDLRRNI
;
A
#
# COMPACT_ATOMS: atom_id res chain seq x y z
N MET A 1 30.19 52.00 8.10
CA MET A 1 28.72 52.00 8.00
C MET A 1 28.24 52.83 9.17
N ASN A 2 27.81 54.07 8.92
CA ASN A 2 27.51 55.02 10.01
C ASN A 2 26.25 54.57 10.76
N ASP A 3 26.28 54.76 12.08
CA ASP A 3 25.19 54.51 13.04
C ASP A 3 23.94 55.38 12.80
N GLN A 4 23.92 56.20 11.73
CA GLN A 4 22.89 57.22 11.45
C GLN A 4 21.76 56.75 10.52
N ASP A 5 21.87 55.56 9.89
CA ASP A 5 20.86 55.03 8.94
C ASP A 5 20.05 53.84 9.48
N TRP A 6 20.16 53.54 10.79
CA TRP A 6 19.46 52.40 11.40
C TRP A 6 17.93 52.48 11.24
N TRP A 7 17.38 53.70 11.25
CA TRP A 7 15.96 53.96 11.07
C TRP A 7 15.50 53.72 9.62
N VAL A 8 16.37 53.95 8.63
CA VAL A 8 16.11 53.62 7.22
C VAL A 8 16.03 52.11 7.06
N LEU A 9 16.99 51.38 7.64
CA LEU A 9 16.99 49.91 7.62
C LEU A 9 15.78 49.33 8.39
N ALA A 10 15.39 49.95 9.49
CA ALA A 10 14.20 49.55 10.25
C ALA A 10 12.92 49.80 9.45
N ALA A 11 12.79 50.96 8.79
CA ALA A 11 11.67 51.28 7.91
C ALA A 11 11.59 50.33 6.71
N LEU A 12 12.74 49.95 6.13
CA LEU A 12 12.80 48.93 5.09
C LEU A 12 12.35 47.56 5.61
N ALA A 13 12.74 47.18 6.83
CA ALA A 13 12.30 45.95 7.47
C ALA A 13 10.81 45.96 7.87
N GLU A 14 10.23 47.15 8.07
CA GLU A 14 8.79 47.34 8.33
C GLU A 14 7.93 47.23 7.06
N ASN A 15 8.53 47.44 5.88
CA ASN A 15 7.81 47.51 4.62
C ASN A 15 7.03 46.20 4.36
N PRO A 16 5.68 46.24 4.27
CA PRO A 16 4.87 45.06 4.00
C PRO A 16 5.19 44.36 2.66
N SER A 17 5.82 45.08 1.73
CA SER A 17 6.27 44.55 0.43
C SER A 17 7.72 44.06 0.44
N LEU A 18 8.32 43.86 1.62
CA LEU A 18 9.66 43.32 1.75
C LEU A 18 9.72 41.91 1.16
N GLU A 19 10.71 41.65 0.30
CA GLU A 19 10.95 40.32 -0.26
C GLU A 19 11.92 39.50 0.62
N ALA A 20 11.87 38.18 0.46
CA ALA A 20 12.70 37.24 1.22
C ALA A 20 14.21 37.54 1.11
N ASP A 21 14.69 37.85 -0.11
CA ASP A 21 16.09 38.17 -0.36
C ASP A 21 16.51 39.50 0.27
N ASP A 22 15.61 40.48 0.29
CA ASP A 22 15.88 41.77 0.90
C ASP A 22 15.90 41.66 2.43
N ALA A 23 15.07 40.81 3.03
CA ALA A 23 15.17 40.48 4.45
C ALA A 23 16.54 39.88 4.82
N LEU A 24 17.10 39.01 3.97
CA LEU A 24 18.45 38.46 4.16
C LEU A 24 19.53 39.54 4.03
N ARG A 25 19.40 40.47 3.07
CA ARG A 25 20.32 41.60 2.89
C ARG A 25 20.30 42.54 4.10
N LEU A 26 19.11 42.87 4.60
CA LEU A 26 18.92 43.73 5.78
C LEU A 26 19.51 43.12 7.06
N MET A 27 19.55 41.80 7.16
CA MET A 27 20.15 41.13 8.32
C MET A 27 21.67 41.37 8.41
N GLY A 28 22.41 41.42 7.30
CA GLY A 28 23.84 41.78 7.32
C GLY A 28 24.69 41.00 8.35
N ARG A 29 25.81 41.61 8.83
CA ARG A 29 26.70 41.00 9.85
C ARG A 29 26.31 41.29 11.29
N ASN A 30 25.79 42.49 11.58
CA ASN A 30 25.35 42.90 12.91
C ASN A 30 24.34 44.05 12.79
N PRO A 31 23.08 43.75 12.47
CA PRO A 31 22.08 44.77 12.24
C PRO A 31 21.57 45.31 13.60
N PRO A 32 21.13 46.57 13.67
CA PRO A 32 20.51 47.13 14.86
C PRO A 32 19.34 46.26 15.39
N VAL A 33 19.11 46.26 16.70
CA VAL A 33 18.04 45.47 17.33
C VAL A 33 16.68 45.76 16.71
N ALA A 34 16.38 47.03 16.40
CA ALA A 34 15.14 47.42 15.74
C ALA A 34 14.92 46.67 14.41
N VAL A 35 15.94 46.57 13.56
CA VAL A 35 15.86 45.83 12.29
C VAL A 35 15.53 44.35 12.57
N ARG A 36 16.22 43.73 13.54
CA ARG A 36 15.97 42.33 13.92
C ARG A 36 14.58 42.11 14.49
N GLU A 37 14.05 43.05 15.27
CA GLU A 37 12.69 42.98 15.80
C GLU A 37 11.64 43.02 14.68
N HIS A 38 11.84 43.87 13.68
CA HIS A 38 10.94 44.01 12.53
C HIS A 38 11.03 42.77 11.64
N LEU A 39 12.23 42.31 11.30
CA LEU A 39 12.45 41.06 10.57
C LEU A 39 11.87 39.86 11.34
N ALA A 40 12.02 39.80 12.67
CA ALA A 40 11.43 38.71 13.46
C ALA A 40 9.89 38.71 13.44
N ALA A 41 9.26 39.87 13.27
CA ALA A 41 7.81 40.01 13.20
C ALA A 41 7.24 39.89 11.78
N HIS A 42 8.07 40.06 10.74
CA HIS A 42 7.62 40.15 9.35
C HIS A 42 7.16 38.79 8.80
N PRO A 43 5.97 38.70 8.17
CA PRO A 43 5.38 37.42 7.73
C PRO A 43 6.14 36.72 6.59
N VAL A 44 6.95 37.45 5.83
CA VAL A 44 7.75 36.86 4.73
C VAL A 44 9.15 36.41 5.14
N THR A 45 9.56 36.67 6.38
CA THR A 45 10.93 36.41 6.84
C THR A 45 11.30 34.95 6.58
N PRO A 46 12.40 34.69 5.86
CA PRO A 46 12.78 33.34 5.50
C PRO A 46 12.97 32.45 6.73
N ALA A 47 12.57 31.18 6.61
CA ALA A 47 12.68 30.21 7.69
C ALA A 47 14.11 30.14 8.30
N PRO A 48 15.21 30.09 7.52
CA PRO A 48 16.56 30.07 8.10
C PRO A 48 16.88 31.31 8.96
N LEU A 49 16.36 32.47 8.55
CA LEU A 49 16.54 33.72 9.28
C LEU A 49 15.71 33.71 10.59
N LEU A 50 14.48 33.20 10.57
CA LEU A 50 13.68 33.03 11.78
C LEU A 50 14.31 32.04 12.77
N VAL A 51 14.97 30.97 12.29
CA VAL A 51 15.75 30.08 13.17
C VAL A 51 16.93 30.82 13.80
N ALA A 52 17.65 31.65 13.05
CA ALA A 52 18.75 32.45 13.61
C ALA A 52 18.24 33.47 14.66
N LEU A 53 17.14 34.18 14.36
CA LEU A 53 16.52 35.14 15.27
C LEU A 53 15.88 34.49 16.51
N ALA A 54 15.52 33.20 16.44
CA ALA A 54 15.06 32.43 17.60
C ALA A 54 16.16 32.28 18.67
N ALA A 55 17.44 32.36 18.29
CA ALA A 55 18.58 32.33 19.19
C ALA A 55 19.11 33.73 19.57
N ASP A 56 18.43 34.81 19.18
CA ASP A 56 18.89 36.19 19.40
C ASP A 56 19.08 36.48 20.90
N GLY A 57 20.07 37.31 21.24
CA GLY A 57 20.27 37.76 22.62
C GLY A 57 19.10 38.59 23.15
N ASP A 58 18.43 39.33 22.27
CA ASP A 58 17.31 40.19 22.62
C ASP A 58 15.99 39.41 22.78
N LYS A 59 15.30 39.70 23.89
CA LYS A 59 14.06 39.01 24.27
C LYS A 59 12.86 39.37 23.40
N VAL A 60 12.81 40.59 22.87
CA VAL A 60 11.72 41.08 22.02
C VAL A 60 11.83 40.41 20.66
N VAL A 61 13.04 40.29 20.11
CA VAL A 61 13.32 39.53 18.88
C VAL A 61 12.81 38.09 18.99
N ARG A 62 13.27 37.34 20.00
CA ARG A 62 12.83 35.94 20.22
C ARG A 62 11.32 35.82 20.41
N ARG A 63 10.70 36.74 21.14
CA ARG A 63 9.23 36.78 21.32
C ARG A 63 8.50 37.08 20.02
N ASN A 64 9.04 37.93 19.16
CA ASN A 64 8.46 38.23 17.86
C ASN A 64 8.52 37.01 16.95
N VAL A 65 9.64 36.26 16.94
CA VAL A 65 9.73 34.97 16.24
C VAL A 65 8.67 33.99 16.75
N ALA A 66 8.50 33.83 18.06
CA ALA A 66 7.48 32.93 18.63
C ALA A 66 6.03 33.30 18.24
N ARG A 67 5.79 34.56 17.85
CA ARG A 67 4.48 35.07 17.43
C ARG A 67 4.33 35.14 15.90
N ASN A 68 5.41 34.94 15.15
CA ASN A 68 5.43 35.08 13.71
C ASN A 68 4.75 33.88 13.07
N VAL A 69 3.75 34.14 12.23
CA VAL A 69 2.95 33.11 11.54
C VAL A 69 3.78 32.22 10.61
N ALA A 70 4.95 32.71 10.15
CA ALA A 70 5.89 31.98 9.32
C ALA A 70 7.01 31.28 10.12
N ALA A 71 6.94 31.29 11.46
CA ALA A 71 7.93 30.61 12.30
C ALA A 71 7.96 29.10 11.99
N PRO A 72 9.10 28.56 11.51
CA PRO A 72 9.22 27.15 11.23
C PRO A 72 9.27 26.33 12.52
N ALA A 73 8.95 25.03 12.43
CA ALA A 73 8.99 24.10 13.56
C ALA A 73 10.31 24.17 14.35
N ALA A 74 11.45 24.23 13.67
CA ALA A 74 12.77 24.33 14.31
C ALA A 74 12.94 25.60 15.18
N ALA A 75 12.40 26.75 14.75
CA ALA A 75 12.44 27.97 15.56
C ALA A 75 11.54 27.85 16.80
N LEU A 76 10.36 27.24 16.64
CA LEU A 76 9.43 27.00 17.75
C LEU A 76 9.98 26.00 18.76
N GLU A 77 10.70 24.97 18.30
CA GLU A 77 11.41 23.99 19.14
C GLU A 77 12.48 24.66 20.01
N LEU A 78 13.30 25.54 19.44
CA LEU A 78 14.29 26.32 20.19
C LEU A 78 13.61 27.19 21.27
N LEU A 79 12.57 27.93 20.86
CA LEU A 79 11.87 28.87 21.73
C LEU A 79 10.97 28.20 22.79
N ALA A 80 10.68 26.91 22.64
CA ALA A 80 9.95 26.14 23.65
C ALA A 80 10.70 26.02 24.98
N THR A 81 12.02 26.22 24.97
CA THR A 81 12.86 26.24 26.18
C THR A 81 13.33 27.64 26.55
N ASP A 82 12.73 28.69 25.96
CA ASP A 82 13.13 30.07 26.20
C ASP A 82 13.04 30.43 27.69
N ARG A 83 13.98 31.26 28.15
CA ARG A 83 14.06 31.75 29.53
C ARG A 83 12.78 32.49 29.95
N LEU A 84 12.11 33.14 29.00
CA LEU A 84 10.91 33.93 29.22
C LEU A 84 9.63 33.12 29.04
N THR A 85 8.83 33.10 30.11
CA THR A 85 7.51 32.47 30.14
C THR A 85 6.60 32.96 29.01
N VAL A 86 6.63 34.26 28.68
CA VAL A 86 5.77 34.84 27.63
C VAL A 86 6.13 34.36 26.22
N THR A 87 7.39 33.98 25.99
CA THR A 87 7.85 33.40 24.72
C THR A 87 7.38 31.96 24.61
N ARG A 88 7.57 31.16 25.68
CA ARG A 88 7.04 29.80 25.74
C ARG A 88 5.51 29.74 25.66
N GLU A 89 4.81 30.70 26.26
CA GLU A 89 3.36 30.88 26.13
C GLU A 89 2.95 31.19 24.68
N ALA A 90 3.72 32.02 23.96
CA ALA A 90 3.48 32.29 22.54
C ALA A 90 3.70 31.04 21.68
N VAL A 91 4.76 30.27 21.93
CA VAL A 91 4.99 28.96 21.28
C VAL A 91 3.83 28.01 21.60
N ALA A 92 3.38 27.92 22.85
CA ALA A 92 2.24 27.10 23.23
C ALA A 92 0.96 27.49 22.47
N ALA A 93 0.76 28.78 22.18
CA ALA A 93 -0.39 29.29 21.42
C ALA A 93 -0.22 29.23 19.89
N HIS A 94 0.97 28.97 19.35
CA HIS A 94 1.24 29.10 17.91
C HIS A 94 0.63 27.95 17.07
N PRO A 95 -0.10 28.19 15.96
CA PRO A 95 -0.75 27.14 15.17
C PRO A 95 0.17 26.07 14.59
N ALA A 96 1.41 26.43 14.27
CA ALA A 96 2.40 25.52 13.69
C ALA A 96 3.27 24.80 14.73
N THR A 97 2.95 24.88 16.03
CA THR A 97 3.75 24.23 17.08
C THR A 97 3.70 22.71 16.95
N PRO A 98 4.86 22.03 16.84
CA PRO A 98 4.89 20.58 16.71
C PRO A 98 4.18 19.86 17.87
N PRO A 99 3.56 18.68 17.64
CA PRO A 99 2.90 17.92 18.69
C PRO A 99 3.83 17.57 19.86
N GLY A 100 5.09 17.18 19.57
CA GLY A 100 6.09 16.88 20.59
C GLY A 100 6.43 18.10 21.46
N VAL A 101 6.55 19.28 20.86
CA VAL A 101 6.76 20.55 21.58
C VAL A 101 5.55 20.89 22.44
N THR A 102 4.34 20.73 21.90
CA THR A 102 3.10 20.96 22.65
C THR A 102 3.03 20.03 23.87
N ALA A 103 3.40 18.76 23.73
CA ALA A 103 3.45 17.80 24.82
C ALA A 103 4.47 18.19 25.91
N ALA A 104 5.64 18.67 25.52
CA ALA A 104 6.63 19.20 26.46
C ALA A 104 6.11 20.44 27.22
N LEU A 105 5.45 21.38 26.52
CA LEU A 105 4.89 22.60 27.11
C LEU A 105 3.70 22.33 28.05
N MET A 106 3.00 21.21 27.91
CA MET A 106 2.00 20.77 28.90
C MET A 106 2.63 20.40 30.26
N GLN A 107 3.94 20.13 30.29
CA GLN A 107 4.72 19.86 31.50
C GLN A 107 5.58 21.07 31.91
N ASP A 108 5.36 22.24 31.31
CA ASP A 108 6.13 23.44 31.62
C ASP A 108 6.01 23.80 33.11
N PRO A 109 7.09 24.27 33.77
CA PRO A 109 7.02 24.69 35.17
C PRO A 109 5.99 25.81 35.41
N GLN A 110 5.72 26.65 34.41
CA GLN A 110 4.77 27.75 34.51
C GLN A 110 3.36 27.30 34.15
N GLU A 111 2.45 27.42 35.12
CA GLU A 111 1.04 27.01 34.96
C GLU A 111 0.36 27.62 33.74
N ARG A 112 0.67 28.88 33.44
CA ARG A 112 0.11 29.61 32.29
C ARG A 112 0.44 28.93 30.97
N VAL A 113 1.67 28.43 30.82
CA VAL A 113 2.13 27.75 29.61
C VAL A 113 1.44 26.39 29.48
N ARG A 114 1.33 25.64 30.59
CA ARG A 114 0.59 24.37 30.64
C ARG A 114 -0.86 24.54 30.21
N GLN A 115 -1.54 25.56 30.75
CA GLN A 115 -2.93 25.86 30.42
C GLN A 115 -3.10 26.15 28.93
N VAL A 116 -2.26 27.02 28.34
CA VAL A 116 -2.33 27.35 26.90
C VAL A 116 -2.06 26.12 26.03
N ALA A 117 -1.06 25.31 26.36
CA ALA A 117 -0.75 24.09 25.62
C ALA A 117 -1.90 23.07 25.68
N ALA A 118 -2.55 22.93 26.84
CA ALA A 118 -3.67 22.01 27.04
C ALA A 118 -4.93 22.42 26.28
N LEU A 119 -5.18 23.73 26.08
CA LEU A 119 -6.40 24.24 25.42
C LEU A 119 -6.54 23.85 23.95
N LYS A 120 -5.44 23.50 23.28
CA LYS A 120 -5.45 23.04 21.88
C LYS A 120 -5.89 21.59 21.74
N GLN A 121 -5.73 20.80 22.80
CA GLN A 121 -6.03 19.38 22.79
C GLN A 121 -7.52 19.15 23.00
N GLY A 122 -8.05 18.10 22.38
CA GLY A 122 -9.48 17.73 22.48
C GLY A 122 -9.96 17.33 23.89
N ALA A 123 -9.09 17.33 24.89
CA ALA A 123 -9.40 17.03 26.29
C ALA A 123 -9.99 18.23 27.06
N ALA A 124 -9.93 19.45 26.51
CA ALA A 124 -10.54 20.62 27.15
C ALA A 124 -12.06 20.51 27.12
N THR A 125 -12.71 20.68 28.27
CA THR A 125 -14.18 20.66 28.36
C THR A 125 -14.76 21.98 27.87
N PRO A 126 -16.02 22.02 27.40
CA PRO A 126 -16.67 23.28 27.03
C PRO A 126 -16.64 24.33 28.15
N ALA A 127 -16.72 23.90 29.41
CA ALA A 127 -16.63 24.79 30.56
C ALA A 127 -15.23 25.44 30.68
N THR A 128 -14.15 24.67 30.51
CA THR A 128 -12.78 25.22 30.56
C THR A 128 -12.51 26.14 29.39
N LEU A 129 -13.03 25.84 28.19
CA LEU A 129 -12.94 26.71 27.02
C LEU A 129 -13.64 28.06 27.25
N ARG A 130 -14.82 28.08 27.91
CA ARG A 130 -15.51 29.33 28.26
C ARG A 130 -14.72 30.18 29.23
N THR A 131 -14.21 29.57 30.29
CA THR A 131 -13.36 30.26 31.26
C THR A 131 -12.10 30.82 30.59
N ALA A 132 -11.48 30.04 29.69
CA ALA A 132 -10.30 30.47 28.94
C ALA A 132 -10.61 31.63 27.97
N ALA A 133 -11.73 31.56 27.24
CA ALA A 133 -12.15 32.62 26.31
C ALA A 133 -12.42 33.96 27.04
N ALA A 134 -12.91 33.91 28.28
CA ALA A 134 -13.12 35.11 29.09
C ALA A 134 -11.80 35.82 29.46
N VAL A 135 -10.67 35.10 29.52
CA VAL A 135 -9.36 35.68 29.85
C VAL A 135 -8.93 36.68 28.77
N ARG A 136 -8.50 37.89 29.18
CA ARG A 136 -8.07 38.98 28.27
C ARG A 136 -6.70 38.75 27.61
N ARG A 137 -6.14 37.55 27.66
CA ARG A 137 -4.81 37.24 27.10
C ARG A 137 -4.95 36.66 25.69
N ARG A 138 -4.28 37.31 24.74
CA ARG A 138 -4.31 36.92 23.32
C ARG A 138 -3.89 35.47 23.09
N ALA A 139 -2.83 34.99 23.74
CA ALA A 139 -2.32 33.62 23.58
C ALA A 139 -3.35 32.56 23.98
N VAL A 140 -4.05 32.78 25.10
CA VAL A 140 -5.13 31.90 25.56
C VAL A 140 -6.26 31.85 24.54
N ARG A 141 -6.72 33.01 24.03
CA ARG A 141 -7.81 33.06 23.05
C ARG A 141 -7.44 32.44 21.70
N LEU A 142 -6.19 32.63 21.24
CA LEU A 142 -5.65 31.94 20.06
C LEU A 142 -5.59 30.41 20.24
N ALA A 143 -5.28 29.93 21.44
CA ALA A 143 -5.31 28.50 21.71
C ALA A 143 -6.75 27.96 21.69
N VAL A 144 -7.72 28.73 22.20
CA VAL A 144 -9.15 28.36 22.14
C VAL A 144 -9.65 28.29 20.70
N THR A 145 -9.26 29.22 19.80
CA THR A 145 -9.69 29.16 18.38
C THR A 145 -9.18 27.91 17.65
N GLN A 146 -8.10 27.30 18.13
CA GLN A 146 -7.50 26.09 17.55
C GLN A 146 -8.11 24.79 18.09
N HIS A 147 -8.98 24.85 19.09
CA HIS A 147 -9.60 23.64 19.63
C HIS A 147 -10.47 22.95 18.55
N PRO A 148 -10.33 21.63 18.30
CA PRO A 148 -11.02 20.95 17.20
C PRO A 148 -12.53 21.08 17.26
N ARG A 149 -13.11 21.09 18.47
CA ARG A 149 -14.56 21.21 18.72
C ARG A 149 -14.83 22.50 19.48
N LEU A 150 -14.92 23.63 18.79
CA LEU A 150 -15.19 24.92 19.42
C LEU A 150 -16.72 25.16 19.44
N PRO A 151 -17.37 25.28 20.61
CA PRO A 151 -18.81 25.56 20.70
C PRO A 151 -19.21 26.85 19.96
N LEU A 152 -20.42 26.87 19.39
CA LEU A 152 -20.93 28.00 18.60
C LEU A 152 -20.92 29.32 19.38
N ASP A 153 -21.32 29.31 20.65
CA ASP A 153 -21.31 30.50 21.52
C ASP A 153 -19.90 31.11 21.65
N LEU A 154 -18.86 30.27 21.64
CA LEU A 154 -17.48 30.72 21.65
C LEU A 154 -16.98 31.18 20.28
N GLN A 155 -17.46 30.56 19.19
CA GLN A 155 -17.19 31.06 17.85
C GLN A 155 -17.78 32.48 17.67
N GLU A 156 -19.02 32.70 18.10
CA GLU A 156 -19.68 34.01 18.08
C GLU A 156 -18.91 35.06 18.88
N HIS A 157 -18.49 34.71 20.09
CA HIS A 157 -17.69 35.57 20.97
C HIS A 157 -16.33 35.92 20.35
N LEU A 158 -15.61 34.93 19.82
CA LEU A 158 -14.27 35.11 19.26
C LEU A 158 -14.28 35.79 17.90
N ALA A 159 -15.36 35.66 17.12
CA ALA A 159 -15.53 36.41 15.88
C ALA A 159 -15.75 37.91 16.13
N ALA A 160 -15.97 38.35 17.37
CA ALA A 160 -16.03 39.76 17.77
C ALA A 160 -14.81 40.15 18.65
N ASP A 161 -13.76 39.33 18.66
CA ASP A 161 -12.60 39.56 19.51
C ASP A 161 -11.88 40.87 19.13
N ARG A 162 -11.36 41.57 20.14
CA ARG A 162 -10.60 42.81 19.94
C ARG A 162 -9.31 42.62 19.15
N TRP A 163 -8.73 41.41 19.17
CA TRP A 163 -7.49 41.08 18.47
C TRP A 163 -7.81 40.50 17.10
N GLU A 164 -7.43 41.21 16.04
CA GLU A 164 -7.61 40.73 14.66
C GLU A 164 -6.99 39.35 14.42
N GLN A 165 -5.89 39.00 15.08
CA GLN A 165 -5.25 37.70 14.93
C GLN A 165 -6.14 36.55 15.44
N VAL A 166 -6.94 36.79 16.48
CA VAL A 166 -7.91 35.81 16.99
C VAL A 166 -9.04 35.63 15.99
N ARG A 167 -9.55 36.74 15.43
CA ARG A 167 -10.59 36.71 14.39
C ARG A 167 -10.10 36.04 13.10
N ALA A 168 -8.88 36.32 12.68
CA ALA A 168 -8.22 35.73 11.52
C ALA A 168 -8.00 34.22 11.69
N GLU A 169 -7.58 33.76 12.86
CA GLU A 169 -7.43 32.31 13.12
C GLU A 169 -8.78 31.60 13.18
N LEU A 170 -9.82 32.28 13.67
CA LEU A 170 -11.18 31.75 13.62
C LEU A 170 -11.72 31.69 12.18
N ALA A 171 -11.39 32.66 11.33
CA ALA A 171 -11.87 32.76 9.95
C ALA A 171 -11.47 31.57 9.06
N VAL A 172 -10.33 30.93 9.33
CA VAL A 172 -9.82 29.79 8.55
C VAL A 172 -10.40 28.44 9.02
N ARG A 173 -11.34 28.44 9.96
CA ARG A 173 -11.95 27.21 10.45
C ARG A 173 -12.95 26.62 9.45
N PRO A 174 -12.87 25.32 9.17
CA PRO A 174 -13.79 24.66 8.23
C PRO A 174 -15.22 24.51 8.79
N ASP A 175 -15.40 24.56 10.11
CA ASP A 175 -16.69 24.37 10.80
C ASP A 175 -17.39 25.69 11.16
N LEU A 176 -16.90 26.84 10.68
CA LEU A 176 -17.51 28.14 10.94
C LEU A 176 -18.90 28.25 10.27
N PRO A 177 -19.98 28.62 10.98
CA PRO A 177 -21.29 28.86 10.38
C PRO A 177 -21.25 29.94 9.30
N GLU A 178 -22.17 29.84 8.32
CA GLU A 178 -22.26 30.81 7.22
C GLU A 178 -22.47 32.24 7.71
N GLU A 179 -23.35 32.46 8.69
CA GLU A 179 -23.60 33.78 9.28
C GLU A 179 -22.32 34.40 9.88
N LEU A 180 -21.49 33.60 10.55
CA LEU A 180 -20.22 34.07 11.10
C LEU A 180 -19.17 34.29 10.01
N ARG A 181 -19.16 33.48 8.94
CA ARG A 181 -18.32 33.73 7.77
C ARG A 181 -18.69 35.05 7.09
N ASP A 182 -19.96 35.32 6.90
CA ASP A 182 -20.43 36.55 6.25
C ASP A 182 -20.08 37.79 7.09
N ARG A 183 -20.18 37.67 8.42
CA ARG A 183 -19.71 38.71 9.35
C ARG A 183 -18.21 38.97 9.24
N LEU A 184 -17.38 37.92 9.24
CA LEU A 184 -15.91 38.07 9.14
C LEU A 184 -15.46 38.48 7.73
N ARG A 185 -16.22 38.16 6.68
CA ARG A 185 -16.01 38.65 5.31
C ARG A 185 -16.14 40.18 5.24
N GLY A 186 -17.00 40.78 6.07
CA GLY A 186 -17.15 42.22 6.25
C GLY A 186 -16.23 42.85 7.30
N ASP A 187 -15.26 42.11 7.85
CA ASP A 187 -14.37 42.63 8.89
C ASP A 187 -13.53 43.82 8.38
N THR A 188 -13.42 44.86 9.22
CA THR A 188 -12.63 46.06 8.94
C THR A 188 -11.15 45.78 8.71
N ALA A 189 -10.61 44.70 9.30
CA ALA A 189 -9.22 44.29 9.11
C ALA A 189 -9.09 43.49 7.81
N PRO A 190 -8.24 43.92 6.85
CA PRO A 190 -8.03 43.18 5.61
C PRO A 190 -7.50 41.76 5.85
N SER A 191 -6.65 41.58 6.88
CA SER A 191 -6.11 40.28 7.27
C SER A 191 -7.20 39.26 7.61
N VAL A 192 -8.29 39.70 8.25
CA VAL A 192 -9.42 38.84 8.60
C VAL A 192 -10.28 38.61 7.36
N SER A 193 -10.75 39.67 6.71
CA SER A 193 -11.72 39.55 5.61
C SER A 193 -11.15 38.81 4.39
N GLN A 194 -9.87 39.01 4.05
CA GLN A 194 -9.23 38.28 2.96
C GLN A 194 -9.02 36.80 3.29
N LEU A 195 -8.63 36.46 4.53
CA LEU A 195 -8.52 35.06 4.96
C LEU A 195 -9.87 34.37 4.97
N THR A 196 -10.94 35.06 5.39
CA THR A 196 -12.31 34.53 5.30
C THR A 196 -12.68 34.24 3.85
N ARG A 197 -12.41 35.16 2.91
CA ARG A 197 -12.65 34.94 1.47
C ARG A 197 -11.86 33.74 0.95
N ALA A 198 -10.59 33.60 1.32
CA ALA A 198 -9.76 32.47 0.90
C ALA A 198 -10.23 31.13 1.45
N ALA A 199 -10.81 31.09 2.66
CA ALA A 199 -11.33 29.85 3.26
C ALA A 199 -12.77 29.52 2.82
N ASP A 200 -13.54 30.51 2.35
CA ASP A 200 -14.92 30.33 1.91
C ASP A 200 -14.99 29.75 0.50
N SER A 201 -15.59 28.57 0.38
CA SER A 201 -15.78 27.88 -0.90
C SER A 201 -16.75 28.61 -1.83
N ARG A 202 -17.54 29.58 -1.34
CA ARG A 202 -18.45 30.40 -2.16
C ARG A 202 -17.73 31.57 -2.85
N THR A 203 -16.48 31.85 -2.48
CA THR A 203 -15.73 32.98 -3.06
C THR A 203 -15.44 32.72 -4.55
N PRO A 204 -15.76 33.67 -5.45
CA PRO A 204 -15.48 33.55 -6.87
C PRO A 204 -14.00 33.38 -7.18
N ARG A 205 -13.70 32.66 -8.27
CA ARG A 205 -12.32 32.40 -8.74
C ARG A 205 -11.54 33.69 -8.97
N ASP A 206 -12.18 34.68 -9.59
CA ASP A 206 -11.54 35.95 -9.94
C ASP A 206 -11.09 36.70 -8.68
N GLU A 207 -11.89 36.69 -7.60
CA GLU A 207 -11.48 37.29 -6.32
C GLU A 207 -10.30 36.52 -5.71
N LEU A 208 -10.35 35.19 -5.69
CA LEU A 208 -9.28 34.34 -5.14
C LEU A 208 -7.94 34.51 -5.89
N ALA A 209 -8.00 34.81 -7.19
CA ALA A 209 -6.83 35.03 -8.04
C ALA A 209 -6.01 36.26 -7.63
N PHE A 210 -6.59 37.24 -6.93
CA PHE A 210 -5.92 38.47 -6.50
C PHE A 210 -5.60 38.52 -5.00
N LEU A 211 -5.89 37.46 -4.23
CA LEU A 211 -5.55 37.42 -2.80
C LEU A 211 -4.03 37.28 -2.57
N PRO A 212 -3.46 37.98 -1.56
CA PRO A 212 -2.01 38.05 -1.34
C PRO A 212 -1.44 36.73 -0.79
N ARG A 213 -0.33 36.24 -1.35
CA ARG A 213 0.23 34.90 -1.03
C ARG A 213 1.41 34.92 -0.05
N GLN A 214 1.69 36.08 0.54
CA GLN A 214 2.80 36.25 1.48
C GLN A 214 2.54 35.56 2.83
N ASP A 215 1.29 35.56 3.32
CA ASP A 215 0.92 34.91 4.59
C ASP A 215 0.75 33.39 4.37
N PRO A 216 1.47 32.52 5.11
CA PRO A 216 1.31 31.07 5.04
C PRO A 216 -0.13 30.60 5.30
N ARG A 217 -0.88 31.30 6.16
CA ARG A 217 -2.29 30.99 6.43
C ARG A 217 -3.17 31.23 5.20
N MET A 218 -2.83 32.24 4.39
CA MET A 218 -3.54 32.51 3.13
C MET A 218 -3.28 31.40 2.13
N ARG A 219 -2.01 31.05 1.90
CA ARG A 219 -1.63 29.96 0.99
C ARG A 219 -2.26 28.64 1.42
N ARG A 220 -2.29 28.37 2.73
CA ARG A 220 -3.01 27.24 3.32
C ARG A 220 -4.51 27.26 3.00
N ALA A 221 -5.19 28.38 3.23
CA ALA A 221 -6.63 28.52 2.94
C ALA A 221 -6.92 28.33 1.44
N LEU A 222 -6.16 28.99 0.57
CA LEU A 222 -6.27 28.86 -0.88
C LEU A 222 -6.04 27.43 -1.37
N SER A 223 -5.00 26.74 -0.85
CA SER A 223 -4.69 25.35 -1.25
C SER A 223 -5.82 24.37 -0.95
N SER A 224 -6.66 24.63 0.06
CA SER A 224 -7.80 23.81 0.43
C SER A 224 -9.15 24.32 -0.13
N ASN A 225 -9.18 25.47 -0.78
CA ASN A 225 -10.42 26.03 -1.31
C ASN A 225 -10.84 25.28 -2.58
N ALA A 226 -12.05 24.72 -2.59
CA ALA A 226 -12.61 24.01 -3.74
C ALA A 226 -12.81 24.88 -4.99
N ASN A 227 -12.87 26.20 -4.84
CA ASN A 227 -12.94 27.16 -5.92
C ASN A 227 -11.61 27.87 -6.20
N ALA A 228 -10.49 27.39 -5.65
CA ALA A 228 -9.18 27.94 -5.96
C ALA A 228 -8.90 27.92 -7.49
N PRO A 229 -8.43 29.04 -8.07
CA PRO A 229 -8.11 29.10 -9.49
C PRO A 229 -6.97 28.15 -9.86
N VAL A 230 -6.99 27.66 -11.10
CA VAL A 230 -5.96 26.76 -11.68
C VAL A 230 -4.56 27.32 -11.47
N GLN A 231 -4.33 28.59 -11.84
CA GLN A 231 -3.04 29.27 -11.71
C GLN A 231 -2.54 29.32 -10.27
N VAL A 232 -3.45 29.50 -9.31
CA VAL A 232 -3.10 29.53 -7.88
C VAL A 232 -2.71 28.14 -7.39
N LEU A 233 -3.46 27.10 -7.78
CA LEU A 233 -3.11 25.73 -7.39
C LEU A 233 -1.82 25.24 -8.05
N GLU A 234 -1.53 25.67 -9.28
CA GLU A 234 -0.25 25.43 -9.94
C GLU A 234 0.91 26.10 -9.19
N GLU A 235 0.77 27.38 -8.83
CA GLU A 235 1.76 28.11 -8.02
C GLU A 235 2.00 27.40 -6.68
N LEU A 236 0.93 27.06 -5.96
CA LEU A 236 0.99 26.42 -4.65
C LEU A 236 1.46 24.95 -4.71
N SER A 237 1.41 24.30 -5.87
CA SER A 237 1.97 22.95 -6.04
C SER A 237 3.50 22.91 -5.89
N ALA A 238 4.16 24.06 -6.12
CA ALA A 238 5.59 24.25 -5.94
C ALA A 238 5.91 25.04 -4.65
N ASP A 239 4.97 25.13 -3.71
CA ASP A 239 5.18 25.89 -2.47
C ASP A 239 6.35 25.33 -1.67
N ARG A 240 7.10 26.22 -1.00
CA ARG A 240 8.20 25.84 -0.10
C ARG A 240 7.75 24.94 1.07
N GLU A 241 6.52 25.06 1.54
CA GLU A 241 6.00 24.26 2.66
C GLU A 241 5.33 22.97 2.17
N TYR A 242 5.81 21.82 2.66
CA TYR A 242 5.24 20.50 2.34
C TYR A 242 3.72 20.44 2.60
N LEU A 243 3.25 21.01 3.71
CA LEU A 243 1.82 20.99 4.07
C LEU A 243 0.93 21.73 3.07
N ILE A 244 1.47 22.71 2.33
CA ILE A 244 0.71 23.43 1.30
C ILE A 244 0.66 22.57 0.04
N ARG A 245 1.80 22.00 -0.39
CA ARG A 245 1.85 21.06 -1.52
C ARG A 245 0.94 19.85 -1.29
N GLU A 246 0.97 19.27 -0.09
CA GLU A 246 0.09 18.16 0.31
C GLU A 246 -1.40 18.54 0.23
N ARG A 247 -1.77 19.75 0.68
CA ARG A 247 -3.15 20.25 0.55
C ARG A 247 -3.59 20.43 -0.89
N VAL A 248 -2.70 20.89 -1.78
CA VAL A 248 -3.00 20.95 -3.22
C VAL A 248 -3.29 19.55 -3.75
N MET A 249 -2.51 18.53 -3.37
CA MET A 249 -2.77 17.14 -3.80
C MET A 249 -4.07 16.55 -3.26
N LEU A 250 -4.57 17.06 -2.13
CA LEU A 250 -5.85 16.67 -1.54
C LEU A 250 -7.04 17.48 -2.07
N ASN A 251 -6.79 18.60 -2.76
CA ASN A 251 -7.84 19.47 -3.25
C ASN A 251 -8.47 18.87 -4.51
N PRO A 252 -9.75 18.48 -4.50
CA PRO A 252 -10.40 17.83 -5.64
C PRO A 252 -10.42 18.69 -6.91
N SER A 253 -10.27 20.00 -6.79
CA SER A 253 -10.20 20.95 -7.92
C SER A 253 -8.79 21.15 -8.47
N ALA A 254 -7.77 20.48 -7.92
CA ALA A 254 -6.40 20.60 -8.40
C ALA A 254 -6.27 20.08 -9.84
N PRO A 255 -5.80 20.92 -10.77
CA PRO A 255 -5.66 20.53 -12.17
C PRO A 255 -4.54 19.49 -12.34
N PRO A 256 -4.56 18.66 -13.41
CA PRO A 256 -3.49 17.71 -13.70
C PRO A 256 -2.08 18.33 -13.73
N SER A 257 -1.96 19.59 -14.17
CA SER A 257 -0.70 20.36 -14.18
C SER A 257 -0.16 20.63 -12.77
N ALA A 258 -1.02 20.94 -11.80
CA ALA A 258 -0.61 21.10 -10.40
C ALA A 258 -0.21 19.75 -9.78
N LEU A 259 -0.94 18.67 -10.09
CA LEU A 259 -0.59 17.32 -9.62
C LEU A 259 0.77 16.86 -10.16
N ALA A 260 1.14 17.26 -11.37
CA ALA A 260 2.41 16.91 -11.99
C ALA A 260 3.61 17.35 -11.13
N GLY A 261 3.52 18.51 -10.46
CA GLY A 261 4.56 19.00 -9.55
C GLY A 261 4.81 18.07 -8.35
N GLY A 262 3.78 17.34 -7.88
CA GLY A 262 3.88 16.40 -6.77
C GLY A 262 4.34 14.98 -7.16
N LEU A 263 4.50 14.67 -8.45
CA LEU A 263 4.85 13.31 -8.90
C LEU A 263 6.27 12.90 -8.51
N THR A 264 7.19 13.86 -8.42
CA THR A 264 8.60 13.63 -8.03
C THR A 264 8.73 13.35 -6.54
N GLU A 265 7.82 13.86 -5.72
CA GLU A 265 7.82 13.67 -4.27
C GLU A 265 7.07 12.39 -3.88
N ARG A 266 7.82 11.34 -3.52
CA ARG A 266 7.27 10.03 -3.10
C ARG A 266 6.16 10.14 -2.06
N ALA A 267 6.34 11.00 -1.06
CA ALA A 267 5.37 11.24 0.02
C ALA A 267 4.00 11.73 -0.48
N LEU A 268 3.95 12.40 -1.63
CA LEU A 268 2.73 12.96 -2.21
C LEU A 268 1.99 11.98 -3.13
N ARG A 269 2.69 11.00 -3.72
CA ARG A 269 2.12 10.02 -4.68
C ARG A 269 0.89 9.30 -4.16
N ARG A 270 0.85 8.97 -2.86
CA ARG A 270 -0.31 8.33 -2.22
C ARG A 270 -1.60 9.15 -2.33
N HIS A 271 -1.49 10.48 -2.27
CA HIS A 271 -2.62 11.38 -2.39
C HIS A 271 -3.03 11.50 -3.86
N ILE A 272 -2.05 11.63 -4.76
CA ILE A 272 -2.27 11.72 -6.20
C ILE A 272 -3.01 10.48 -6.73
N ARG A 273 -2.64 9.27 -6.27
CA ARG A 273 -3.30 8.01 -6.65
C ARG A 273 -4.79 7.94 -6.27
N ARG A 274 -5.19 8.67 -5.22
CA ARG A 274 -6.58 8.75 -4.75
C ARG A 274 -7.32 9.97 -5.33
N HIS A 275 -6.64 10.78 -6.12
CA HIS A 275 -7.18 12.02 -6.64
C HIS A 275 -8.16 11.78 -7.80
N PRO A 276 -9.26 12.55 -7.92
CA PRO A 276 -10.21 12.42 -9.04
C PRO A 276 -9.57 12.54 -10.43
N HIS A 277 -8.51 13.36 -10.53
CA HIS A 277 -7.74 13.57 -11.77
C HIS A 277 -6.51 12.66 -11.93
N TYR A 278 -6.45 11.55 -11.19
CA TYR A 278 -5.33 10.61 -11.28
C TYR A 278 -5.17 10.01 -12.69
N ALA A 279 -6.28 9.69 -13.36
CA ALA A 279 -6.26 9.05 -14.67
C ALA A 279 -5.50 9.88 -15.73
N GLN A 280 -5.48 11.20 -15.60
CA GLN A 280 -4.79 12.14 -16.49
C GLN A 280 -3.27 12.15 -16.24
N VAL A 281 -2.81 11.86 -15.02
CA VAL A 281 -1.39 11.95 -14.64
C VAL A 281 -0.71 10.60 -14.40
N ARG A 282 -1.47 9.49 -14.32
CA ARG A 282 -0.92 8.16 -14.00
C ARG A 282 0.22 7.72 -14.94
N GLN A 283 0.16 8.08 -16.22
CA GLN A 283 1.22 7.72 -17.18
C GLN A 283 2.53 8.44 -16.88
N GLN A 284 2.45 9.71 -16.45
CA GLN A 284 3.63 10.46 -16.01
C GLN A 284 4.18 9.88 -14.71
N LEU A 285 3.31 9.48 -13.78
CA LEU A 285 3.72 8.80 -12.55
C LEU A 285 4.46 7.49 -12.86
N TYR A 286 3.90 6.65 -13.73
CA TYR A 286 4.53 5.38 -14.12
C TYR A 286 5.88 5.60 -14.78
N ALA A 287 6.02 6.61 -15.64
CA ALA A 287 7.31 6.94 -16.23
C ALA A 287 8.38 7.25 -15.17
N GLN A 288 8.04 8.06 -14.16
CA GLN A 288 8.96 8.37 -13.05
C GLN A 288 9.29 7.12 -12.22
N GLU A 289 8.27 6.34 -11.87
CA GLU A 289 8.44 5.11 -11.07
C GLU A 289 9.24 4.03 -11.81
N ILE A 290 9.12 3.93 -13.13
CA ILE A 290 9.93 3.01 -13.95
C ILE A 290 11.41 3.44 -13.92
N LEU A 291 11.70 4.74 -14.01
CA LEU A 291 13.07 5.25 -13.90
C LEU A 291 13.66 4.93 -12.52
N GLU A 292 12.90 5.16 -11.45
CA GLU A 292 13.34 4.82 -10.09
C GLU A 292 13.51 3.30 -9.89
N ALA A 293 12.63 2.50 -10.48
CA ALA A 293 12.73 1.04 -10.45
C ALA A 293 13.97 0.53 -11.18
N GLN A 294 14.52 1.30 -12.13
CA GLN A 294 15.73 0.96 -12.88
C GLN A 294 17.00 1.56 -12.27
N ASP A 295 16.88 2.59 -11.43
CA ASP A 295 18.01 3.23 -10.77
C ASP A 295 18.69 2.26 -9.78
N PRO A 296 19.99 1.94 -9.97
CA PRO A 296 20.74 1.09 -9.05
C PRO A 296 20.84 1.65 -7.62
N GLN A 297 20.70 2.96 -7.43
CA GLN A 297 20.82 3.64 -6.13
C GLN A 297 19.51 3.61 -5.31
N THR A 298 18.39 3.17 -5.89
CA THR A 298 17.12 3.07 -5.17
C THR A 298 17.21 2.01 -4.07
N GLY A 299 16.96 2.41 -2.83
CA GLY A 299 16.98 1.55 -1.66
C GLY A 299 15.84 0.53 -1.63
N LEU A 300 15.99 -0.52 -0.82
CA LEU A 300 15.05 -1.64 -0.75
C LEU A 300 13.64 -1.20 -0.32
N ASN A 301 13.53 -0.30 0.65
CA ASN A 301 12.21 0.18 1.11
C ASN A 301 11.45 0.85 -0.03
N GLU A 302 12.15 1.63 -0.86
CA GLU A 302 11.51 2.33 -1.96
C GLU A 302 11.20 1.40 -3.12
N LEU A 303 12.02 0.38 -3.37
CA LEU A 303 11.66 -0.70 -4.30
C LEU A 303 10.42 -1.48 -3.84
N LEU A 304 10.25 -1.70 -2.53
CA LEU A 304 9.03 -2.32 -1.97
C LEU A 304 7.81 -1.41 -2.14
N GLU A 305 7.95 -0.10 -1.97
CA GLU A 305 6.87 0.86 -2.28
C GLU A 305 6.50 0.82 -3.78
N LEU A 306 7.48 0.74 -4.67
CA LEU A 306 7.24 0.63 -6.12
C LEU A 306 6.56 -0.70 -6.50
N ALA A 307 6.79 -1.78 -5.73
CA ALA A 307 6.08 -3.05 -5.92
C ALA A 307 4.58 -2.92 -5.63
N GLU A 308 4.16 -1.91 -4.85
CA GLU A 308 2.74 -1.58 -4.60
C GLU A 308 2.12 -0.64 -5.64
N SER A 309 2.89 -0.19 -6.63
CA SER A 309 2.37 0.66 -7.69
C SER A 309 1.22 -0.05 -8.40
N ASP A 310 0.14 0.65 -8.74
CA ASP A 310 -0.95 0.10 -9.56
C ASP A 310 -0.55 -0.10 -11.03
N GLY A 311 0.59 0.45 -11.46
CA GLY A 311 1.14 0.30 -12.80
C GLY A 311 1.84 -1.03 -13.00
N GLN A 312 1.26 -1.91 -13.83
CA GLN A 312 1.90 -3.21 -14.16
C GLN A 312 3.31 -3.04 -14.73
N ASP A 313 3.54 -2.02 -15.55
CA ASP A 313 4.84 -1.79 -16.19
C ASP A 313 5.92 -1.37 -15.20
N VAL A 314 5.55 -0.67 -14.12
CA VAL A 314 6.43 -0.34 -13.00
C VAL A 314 6.89 -1.62 -12.31
N ARG A 315 5.95 -2.50 -11.97
CA ARG A 315 6.26 -3.78 -11.30
C ARG A 315 7.05 -4.73 -12.20
N LEU A 316 6.78 -4.73 -13.51
CA LEU A 316 7.61 -5.42 -14.50
C LEU A 316 9.02 -4.83 -14.59
N ALA A 317 9.19 -3.50 -14.49
CA ALA A 317 10.50 -2.87 -14.50
C ALA A 317 11.35 -3.34 -13.31
N LEU A 318 10.76 -3.53 -12.13
CA LEU A 318 11.46 -4.10 -10.96
C LEU A 318 12.06 -5.47 -11.29
N THR A 319 11.31 -6.36 -11.96
CA THR A 319 11.81 -7.71 -12.32
C THR A 319 12.99 -7.70 -13.30
N ARG A 320 13.22 -6.59 -14.00
CA ARG A 320 14.32 -6.43 -14.97
C ARG A 320 15.61 -5.93 -14.35
N ARG A 321 15.62 -5.61 -13.05
CA ARG A 321 16.85 -5.25 -12.32
C ARG A 321 17.88 -6.38 -12.41
N ALA A 322 19.16 -6.02 -12.34
CA ALA A 322 20.26 -6.99 -12.40
C ALA A 322 20.14 -8.02 -11.28
N THR A 323 19.89 -7.55 -10.06
CA THR A 323 19.68 -8.36 -8.86
C THR A 323 18.36 -8.01 -8.19
N LEU A 324 17.75 -8.99 -7.54
CA LEU A 324 16.54 -8.82 -6.75
C LEU A 324 16.75 -9.34 -5.34
N ASP A 325 16.49 -8.50 -4.35
CA ASP A 325 16.46 -8.90 -2.95
C ASP A 325 15.32 -9.87 -2.68
N GLU A 326 15.53 -10.82 -1.77
CA GLU A 326 14.53 -11.84 -1.43
C GLU A 326 13.20 -11.24 -0.98
N ALA A 327 13.23 -10.17 -0.17
CA ALA A 327 12.02 -9.47 0.27
C ALA A 327 11.21 -8.91 -0.91
N LEU A 328 11.88 -8.37 -1.92
CA LEU A 328 11.24 -7.84 -3.13
C LEU A 328 10.68 -8.97 -3.99
N ILE A 329 11.38 -10.10 -4.12
CA ILE A 329 10.90 -11.30 -4.83
C ILE A 329 9.64 -11.83 -4.17
N LEU A 330 9.65 -11.99 -2.84
CA LEU A 330 8.48 -12.46 -2.07
C LEU A 330 7.29 -11.51 -2.23
N ARG A 331 7.54 -10.19 -2.33
CA ARG A 331 6.47 -9.24 -2.57
C ARG A 331 5.90 -9.33 -3.99
N LEU A 332 6.76 -9.37 -5.01
CA LEU A 332 6.35 -9.53 -6.41
C LEU A 332 5.72 -10.90 -6.69
N ALA A 333 6.03 -11.93 -5.90
CA ALA A 333 5.39 -13.24 -5.97
C ALA A 333 3.89 -13.20 -5.57
N GLN A 334 3.47 -12.18 -4.83
CA GLN A 334 2.07 -11.95 -4.42
C GLN A 334 1.29 -11.10 -5.44
N ASP A 335 1.90 -10.72 -6.57
CA ASP A 335 1.28 -9.86 -7.57
C ASP A 335 0.04 -10.51 -8.19
N SER A 336 -0.95 -9.69 -8.53
CA SER A 336 -2.16 -10.13 -9.22
C SER A 336 -1.94 -10.31 -10.72
N SER A 337 -0.91 -9.69 -11.30
CA SER A 337 -0.61 -9.75 -12.73
C SER A 337 0.20 -10.99 -13.08
N THR A 338 -0.37 -11.84 -13.93
CA THR A 338 0.30 -13.06 -14.44
C THR A 338 1.56 -12.73 -15.24
N ALA A 339 1.65 -11.56 -15.85
CA ALA A 339 2.86 -11.10 -16.55
C ALA A 339 4.02 -10.86 -15.58
N VAL A 340 3.74 -10.22 -14.44
CA VAL A 340 4.75 -9.98 -13.39
C VAL A 340 5.20 -11.31 -12.80
N LEU A 341 4.27 -12.20 -12.45
CA LEU A 341 4.60 -13.51 -11.90
C LEU A 341 5.43 -14.37 -12.87
N ARG A 342 5.13 -14.33 -14.17
CA ARG A 342 5.96 -15.00 -15.19
C ARG A 342 7.37 -14.42 -15.28
N ALA A 343 7.53 -13.12 -15.09
CA ALA A 343 8.84 -12.49 -15.07
C ALA A 343 9.62 -12.90 -13.80
N VAL A 344 8.96 -12.94 -12.64
CA VAL A 344 9.53 -13.43 -11.38
C VAL A 344 9.96 -14.91 -11.49
N LEU A 345 9.17 -15.77 -12.12
CA LEU A 345 9.51 -17.18 -12.35
C LEU A 345 10.79 -17.40 -13.19
N ARG A 346 11.22 -16.39 -13.96
CA ARG A 346 12.45 -16.46 -14.77
C ARG A 346 13.69 -15.97 -14.02
N ARG A 347 13.53 -15.47 -12.79
CA ARG A 347 14.62 -14.91 -12.01
C ARG A 347 15.51 -16.00 -11.42
N PRO A 348 16.85 -15.89 -11.55
CA PRO A 348 17.75 -16.86 -10.95
C PRO A 348 17.71 -16.85 -9.41
N GLU A 349 17.33 -15.72 -8.81
CA GLU A 349 17.22 -15.52 -7.36
C GLU A 349 15.92 -16.06 -6.75
N LEU A 350 15.03 -16.67 -7.56
CA LEU A 350 13.77 -17.21 -7.08
C LEU A 350 13.99 -18.25 -5.97
N THR A 351 13.19 -18.18 -4.91
CA THR A 351 13.20 -19.14 -3.80
C THR A 351 12.01 -20.10 -3.88
N THR A 352 12.12 -21.25 -3.20
CA THR A 352 11.01 -22.21 -3.08
C THR A 352 9.79 -21.56 -2.40
N GLU A 353 10.02 -20.68 -1.43
CA GLU A 353 8.95 -19.95 -0.76
C GLU A 353 8.22 -19.00 -1.71
N ALA A 354 8.96 -18.22 -2.51
CA ALA A 354 8.36 -17.39 -3.54
C ALA A 354 7.55 -18.22 -4.54
N LEU A 355 8.05 -19.39 -4.95
CA LEU A 355 7.32 -20.28 -5.86
C LEU A 355 6.01 -20.81 -5.24
N ARG A 356 6.03 -21.20 -3.96
CA ARG A 356 4.82 -21.59 -3.22
C ARG A 356 3.82 -20.44 -3.14
N ILE A 357 4.31 -19.22 -2.87
CA ILE A 357 3.47 -18.02 -2.88
C ILE A 357 2.85 -17.82 -4.26
N ILE A 358 3.57 -18.00 -5.38
CA ILE A 358 2.98 -17.88 -6.73
C ILE A 358 1.90 -18.94 -6.98
N ALA A 359 2.04 -20.13 -6.39
CA ALA A 359 1.10 -21.24 -6.57
C ALA A 359 -0.22 -21.09 -5.78
N GLN A 360 -0.26 -20.29 -4.70
CA GLN A 360 -1.43 -20.14 -3.82
C GLN A 360 -2.55 -19.18 -4.33
N PRO A 361 -2.26 -17.99 -4.92
CA PRO A 361 -3.24 -16.93 -5.14
C PRO A 361 -3.91 -16.97 -6.52
N ILE A 362 -3.38 -17.72 -7.50
CA ILE A 362 -3.85 -17.62 -8.90
C ILE A 362 -4.17 -18.99 -9.50
N GLN A 363 -5.45 -19.16 -9.88
CA GLN A 363 -5.95 -20.31 -10.63
C GLN A 363 -5.72 -20.21 -12.15
N ASP A 364 -4.99 -19.20 -12.66
CA ASP A 364 -4.70 -19.10 -14.11
C ASP A 364 -3.92 -20.35 -14.56
N PRO A 365 -4.56 -21.24 -15.35
CA PRO A 365 -3.91 -22.47 -15.76
C PRO A 365 -2.65 -22.23 -16.58
N ASN A 366 -2.57 -21.11 -17.30
CA ASN A 366 -1.42 -20.81 -18.17
C ASN A 366 -0.17 -20.48 -17.35
N LEU A 367 -0.32 -19.82 -16.21
CA LEU A 367 0.79 -19.57 -15.28
C LEU A 367 1.25 -20.89 -14.65
N LEU A 368 0.30 -21.69 -14.15
CA LEU A 368 0.60 -22.96 -13.48
C LEU A 368 1.29 -23.98 -14.40
N VAL A 369 0.91 -24.03 -15.67
CA VAL A 369 1.59 -24.85 -16.69
C VAL A 369 3.06 -24.45 -16.86
N THR A 370 3.39 -23.17 -16.66
CA THR A 370 4.77 -22.67 -16.72
C THR A 370 5.53 -22.93 -15.42
N LEU A 371 4.82 -22.95 -14.29
CA LEU A 371 5.37 -23.12 -12.95
C LEU A 371 5.73 -24.59 -12.66
N ILE A 372 4.88 -25.56 -13.02
CA ILE A 372 5.07 -26.99 -12.65
C ILE A 372 6.42 -27.57 -13.12
N PRO A 373 6.95 -27.26 -14.32
CA PRO A 373 8.25 -27.76 -14.74
C PRO A 373 9.45 -27.11 -14.02
N HIS A 374 9.23 -26.12 -13.16
CA HIS A 374 10.30 -25.35 -12.56
C HIS A 374 11.10 -26.17 -11.54
N ARG A 375 12.43 -26.04 -11.55
CA ARG A 375 13.36 -26.86 -10.73
C ARG A 375 13.15 -26.76 -9.21
N LEU A 376 12.52 -25.67 -8.75
CA LEU A 376 12.27 -25.41 -7.33
C LEU A 376 10.90 -25.92 -6.85
N VAL A 377 10.11 -26.53 -7.74
CA VAL A 377 8.83 -27.13 -7.37
C VAL A 377 9.08 -28.29 -6.43
N ASP A 378 8.36 -28.29 -5.30
CA ASP A 378 8.43 -29.32 -4.28
C ASP A 378 7.12 -30.13 -4.20
N GLU A 379 7.16 -31.21 -3.42
CA GLU A 379 6.02 -32.11 -3.24
C GLU A 379 4.79 -31.39 -2.66
N VAL A 380 5.01 -30.43 -1.75
CA VAL A 380 3.95 -29.65 -1.12
C VAL A 380 3.19 -28.83 -2.17
N THR A 381 3.91 -28.15 -3.06
CA THR A 381 3.31 -27.39 -4.17
C THR A 381 2.53 -28.31 -5.10
N LEU A 382 3.10 -29.46 -5.48
CA LEU A 382 2.42 -30.44 -6.36
C LEU A 382 1.13 -30.97 -5.75
N SER A 383 1.17 -31.29 -4.45
CA SER A 383 0.00 -31.74 -3.69
C SER A 383 -1.12 -30.69 -3.69
N GLN A 384 -0.77 -29.42 -3.51
CA GLN A 384 -1.73 -28.30 -3.61
C GLN A 384 -2.31 -28.17 -5.02
N LEU A 385 -1.46 -28.24 -6.06
CA LEU A 385 -1.88 -28.10 -7.46
C LEU A 385 -2.71 -29.26 -8.00
N ALA A 386 -2.63 -30.44 -7.36
CA ALA A 386 -3.47 -31.59 -7.71
C ALA A 386 -4.97 -31.30 -7.58
N GLY A 387 -5.36 -30.38 -6.68
CA GLY A 387 -6.74 -29.90 -6.52
C GLY A 387 -7.19 -28.85 -7.54
N SER A 388 -6.35 -28.47 -8.51
CA SER A 388 -6.69 -27.46 -9.53
C SER A 388 -7.91 -27.88 -10.35
N GLN A 389 -8.76 -26.93 -10.75
CA GLN A 389 -9.89 -27.18 -11.65
C GLN A 389 -9.46 -27.51 -13.08
N SER A 390 -8.26 -27.08 -13.50
CA SER A 390 -7.76 -27.31 -14.85
C SER A 390 -7.24 -28.75 -15.03
N SER A 391 -7.78 -29.44 -16.03
CA SER A 391 -7.30 -30.78 -16.40
C SER A 391 -5.85 -30.78 -16.87
N ALA A 392 -5.40 -29.72 -17.57
CA ALA A 392 -4.03 -29.63 -18.06
C ALA A 392 -3.02 -29.53 -16.90
N VAL A 393 -3.37 -28.76 -15.86
CA VAL A 393 -2.57 -28.64 -14.63
C VAL A 393 -2.48 -29.99 -13.93
N ARG A 394 -3.61 -30.68 -13.73
CA ARG A 394 -3.61 -32.01 -13.09
C ARG A 394 -2.82 -33.05 -13.88
N GLN A 395 -2.87 -33.02 -15.21
CA GLN A 395 -2.05 -33.90 -16.07
C GLN A 395 -0.55 -33.64 -15.90
N LEU A 396 -0.13 -32.37 -15.80
CA LEU A 396 1.28 -32.03 -15.57
C LEU A 396 1.74 -32.46 -14.18
N VAL A 397 0.92 -32.26 -13.14
CA VAL A 397 1.21 -32.78 -11.79
C VAL A 397 1.33 -34.30 -11.82
N ALA A 398 0.42 -35.02 -12.48
CA ALA A 398 0.46 -36.48 -12.58
C ALA A 398 1.72 -37.01 -13.30
N ARG A 399 2.34 -36.21 -14.18
CA ARG A 399 3.57 -36.57 -14.92
C ARG A 399 4.85 -36.12 -14.22
N HIS A 400 4.74 -35.28 -13.20
CA HIS A 400 5.91 -34.67 -12.57
C HIS A 400 6.65 -35.69 -11.69
N PRO A 401 7.98 -35.87 -11.82
CA PRO A 401 8.72 -36.94 -11.13
C PRO A 401 8.63 -36.89 -9.60
N LEU A 402 8.51 -35.70 -9.01
CA LEU A 402 8.40 -35.50 -7.56
C LEU A 402 6.99 -35.72 -7.00
N THR A 403 6.02 -36.13 -7.83
CA THR A 403 4.64 -36.32 -7.37
C THR A 403 4.54 -37.57 -6.50
N SER A 404 4.12 -37.38 -5.25
CA SER A 404 4.04 -38.45 -4.28
C SER A 404 2.82 -39.34 -4.44
N VAL A 405 2.89 -40.54 -3.84
CA VAL A 405 1.82 -41.54 -3.89
C VAL A 405 0.50 -41.00 -3.32
N ALA A 406 0.57 -40.21 -2.24
CA ALA A 406 -0.61 -39.57 -1.67
C ALA A 406 -1.29 -38.64 -2.68
N THR A 407 -0.49 -37.82 -3.38
CA THR A 407 -0.98 -36.93 -4.44
C THR A 407 -1.53 -37.73 -5.61
N LEU A 408 -0.85 -38.79 -6.07
CA LEU A 408 -1.36 -39.65 -7.14
C LEU A 408 -2.70 -40.32 -6.80
N ARG A 409 -2.93 -40.69 -5.54
CA ARG A 409 -4.23 -41.22 -5.09
C ARG A 409 -5.36 -40.19 -5.23
N THR A 410 -5.09 -38.91 -4.96
CA THR A 410 -6.09 -37.85 -5.20
C THR A 410 -6.38 -37.70 -6.69
N LEU A 411 -5.35 -37.70 -7.54
CA LEU A 411 -5.49 -37.59 -8.99
C LEU A 411 -6.20 -38.80 -9.62
N ALA A 412 -6.03 -39.99 -9.04
CA ALA A 412 -6.69 -41.22 -9.47
C ALA A 412 -8.22 -41.20 -9.30
N GLN A 413 -8.80 -40.25 -8.59
CA GLN A 413 -10.25 -40.06 -8.56
C GLN A 413 -10.79 -39.58 -9.92
N HIS A 414 -9.94 -38.97 -10.75
CA HIS A 414 -10.32 -38.49 -12.07
C HIS A 414 -9.97 -39.51 -13.16
N ARG A 415 -10.99 -40.08 -13.81
CA ARG A 415 -10.81 -41.11 -14.86
C ARG A 415 -9.87 -40.70 -15.99
N ASN A 416 -9.86 -39.42 -16.35
CA ASN A 416 -9.01 -38.90 -17.44
C ASN A 416 -7.51 -38.82 -17.09
N LEU A 417 -7.11 -39.13 -15.84
CA LEU A 417 -5.72 -39.14 -15.38
C LEU A 417 -5.21 -40.56 -15.06
N HIS A 418 -6.09 -41.57 -15.14
CA HIS A 418 -5.74 -42.96 -14.79
C HIS A 418 -4.55 -43.48 -15.59
N ALA A 419 -4.42 -43.08 -16.85
CA ALA A 419 -3.30 -43.47 -17.70
C ALA A 419 -1.99 -42.85 -17.19
N GLU A 420 -1.95 -41.57 -16.87
CA GLU A 420 -0.76 -40.89 -16.32
C GLU A 420 -0.34 -41.52 -14.98
N VAL A 421 -1.30 -41.70 -14.07
CA VAL A 421 -1.08 -42.31 -12.75
C VAL A 421 -0.54 -43.73 -12.89
N ALA A 422 -1.10 -44.56 -13.78
CA ALA A 422 -0.65 -45.94 -14.01
C ALA A 422 0.78 -46.03 -14.56
N SER A 423 1.26 -44.99 -15.25
CA SER A 423 2.64 -44.94 -15.76
C SER A 423 3.65 -44.30 -14.79
N HIS A 424 3.20 -43.76 -13.66
CA HIS A 424 4.06 -42.98 -12.79
C HIS A 424 4.98 -43.87 -11.92
N PRO A 425 6.31 -43.62 -11.85
CA PRO A 425 7.25 -44.50 -11.13
C PRO A 425 6.93 -44.73 -9.65
N HIS A 426 6.35 -43.72 -8.99
CA HIS A 426 5.95 -43.81 -7.58
C HIS A 426 4.59 -44.48 -7.35
N ALA A 427 3.87 -44.91 -8.39
CA ALA A 427 2.61 -45.64 -8.20
C ALA A 427 2.87 -46.96 -7.46
N ASP A 428 2.24 -47.12 -6.29
CA ASP A 428 2.35 -48.31 -5.46
C ASP A 428 1.35 -49.39 -5.88
N ALA A 429 1.58 -50.62 -5.41
CA ALA A 429 0.72 -51.77 -5.74
C ALA A 429 -0.76 -51.53 -5.41
N ALA A 430 -1.04 -50.88 -4.28
CA ALA A 430 -2.41 -50.61 -3.85
C ALA A 430 -3.12 -49.63 -4.78
N LEU A 431 -2.45 -48.55 -5.19
CA LEU A 431 -2.98 -47.59 -6.15
C LEU A 431 -3.22 -48.23 -7.52
N LEU A 432 -2.25 -48.98 -8.04
CA LEU A 432 -2.36 -49.65 -9.33
C LEU A 432 -3.52 -50.67 -9.35
N ARG A 433 -3.68 -51.42 -8.26
CA ARG A 433 -4.81 -52.34 -8.10
C ARG A 433 -6.14 -51.59 -8.10
N GLY A 434 -6.21 -50.43 -7.44
CA GLY A 434 -7.41 -49.57 -7.42
C GLY A 434 -7.81 -48.99 -8.79
N LEU A 435 -6.90 -48.96 -9.77
CA LEU A 435 -7.21 -48.56 -11.14
C LEU A 435 -7.85 -49.68 -11.98
N LEU A 436 -7.84 -50.92 -11.47
CA LEU A 436 -8.40 -52.09 -12.14
C LEU A 436 -9.76 -52.44 -11.54
N PRO A 437 -10.79 -52.74 -12.34
CA PRO A 437 -12.09 -53.19 -11.82
C PRO A 437 -12.01 -54.67 -11.40
N THR A 438 -11.34 -54.95 -10.27
CA THR A 438 -11.08 -56.32 -9.80
C THR A 438 -12.26 -56.95 -9.07
N GLU A 439 -13.23 -56.18 -8.58
CA GLU A 439 -14.35 -56.69 -7.77
C GLU A 439 -15.19 -57.75 -8.51
N ALA A 440 -15.53 -57.48 -9.77
CA ALA A 440 -16.31 -58.42 -10.59
C ALA A 440 -15.53 -59.71 -10.87
N TYR A 441 -14.21 -59.61 -11.05
CA TYR A 441 -13.33 -60.76 -11.23
C TYR A 441 -13.21 -61.58 -9.95
N GLU A 442 -13.02 -60.94 -8.79
CA GLU A 442 -12.95 -61.63 -7.51
C GLU A 442 -14.29 -62.32 -7.19
N ALA A 443 -15.41 -61.65 -7.45
CA ALA A 443 -16.75 -62.24 -7.31
C ALA A 443 -16.94 -63.43 -8.25
N GLN A 444 -16.45 -63.34 -9.49
CA GLN A 444 -16.46 -64.44 -10.45
C GLN A 444 -15.62 -65.62 -9.92
N LEU A 445 -14.39 -65.39 -9.45
CA LEU A 445 -13.54 -66.44 -8.87
C LEU A 445 -14.14 -67.11 -7.63
N ARG A 446 -14.86 -66.35 -6.78
CA ARG A 446 -15.57 -66.91 -5.63
C ARG A 446 -16.71 -67.83 -6.08
N ILE A 447 -17.46 -67.40 -7.09
CA ILE A 447 -18.55 -68.20 -7.65
C ILE A 447 -18.01 -69.47 -8.31
N GLU A 448 -16.92 -69.38 -9.07
CA GLU A 448 -16.28 -70.56 -9.66
C GLU A 448 -15.76 -71.53 -8.58
N ARG A 449 -15.16 -71.02 -7.50
CA ARG A 449 -14.73 -71.84 -6.35
C ARG A 449 -15.89 -72.51 -5.60
N LEU A 450 -17.04 -71.85 -5.51
CA LEU A 450 -18.23 -72.41 -4.86
C LEU A 450 -18.85 -73.48 -5.74
N LEU A 451 -19.03 -73.16 -7.02
CA LEU A 451 -19.60 -74.10 -7.98
C LEU A 451 -18.72 -75.33 -8.17
N SER A 452 -17.39 -75.21 -8.15
CA SER A 452 -16.47 -76.36 -8.23
C SER A 452 -16.57 -77.35 -7.07
N ARG A 453 -17.27 -76.98 -5.98
CA ARG A 453 -17.57 -77.85 -4.83
C ARG A 453 -18.95 -78.52 -4.94
N THR A 454 -19.68 -78.25 -6.01
CA THR A 454 -21.02 -78.80 -6.25
C THR A 454 -20.99 -79.85 -7.37
N PRO A 455 -21.86 -80.89 -7.32
CA PRO A 455 -21.96 -81.89 -8.39
C PRO A 455 -22.38 -81.30 -9.74
N ALA A 456 -22.98 -80.11 -9.74
CA ALA A 456 -23.51 -79.43 -10.91
C ALA A 456 -22.45 -78.63 -11.71
N TRP A 457 -21.19 -78.58 -11.26
CA TRP A 457 -20.14 -77.78 -11.93
C TRP A 457 -19.93 -78.13 -13.40
N ASN A 458 -20.03 -79.41 -13.75
CA ASN A 458 -19.82 -79.89 -15.13
C ASN A 458 -21.09 -79.86 -15.99
N TRP A 459 -22.18 -79.28 -15.51
CA TRP A 459 -23.42 -79.21 -16.28
C TRP A 459 -23.28 -78.20 -17.42
N GLY A 460 -23.71 -78.59 -18.63
CA GLY A 460 -23.53 -77.78 -19.84
C GLY A 460 -24.13 -76.37 -19.75
N TRP A 461 -25.26 -76.21 -19.06
CA TRP A 461 -25.87 -74.88 -18.85
C TRP A 461 -25.12 -74.03 -17.82
N VAL A 462 -24.49 -74.64 -16.80
CA VAL A 462 -23.64 -73.92 -15.82
C VAL A 462 -22.39 -73.40 -16.52
N ASN A 463 -21.76 -74.22 -17.37
CA ASN A 463 -20.61 -73.81 -18.19
C ASN A 463 -20.96 -72.67 -19.16
N GLN A 464 -22.09 -72.77 -19.87
CA GLN A 464 -22.53 -71.68 -20.74
C GLN A 464 -22.84 -70.39 -19.98
N TRP A 465 -23.41 -70.50 -18.78
CA TRP A 465 -23.70 -69.36 -17.93
C TRP A 465 -22.42 -68.70 -17.39
N THR A 466 -21.46 -69.49 -16.89
CA THR A 466 -20.17 -68.97 -16.43
C THR A 466 -19.40 -68.32 -17.57
N ASP A 467 -19.36 -68.91 -18.76
CA ASP A 467 -18.68 -68.34 -19.92
C ASP A 467 -19.31 -67.03 -20.40
N ARG A 468 -20.65 -66.94 -20.44
CA ARG A 468 -21.34 -65.67 -20.76
C ARG A 468 -21.00 -64.58 -19.74
N ARG A 469 -20.96 -64.92 -18.45
CA ARG A 469 -20.62 -63.98 -17.37
C ARG A 469 -19.16 -63.53 -17.46
N ARG A 470 -18.22 -64.44 -17.75
CA ARG A 470 -16.81 -64.11 -18.01
C ARG A 470 -16.70 -63.13 -19.18
N LEU A 471 -17.39 -63.41 -20.28
CA LEU A 471 -17.36 -62.57 -21.49
C LEU A 471 -17.94 -61.17 -21.24
N GLN A 472 -19.00 -61.07 -20.43
CA GLN A 472 -19.58 -59.81 -20.02
C GLN A 472 -18.62 -58.98 -19.16
N ILE A 473 -18.00 -59.58 -18.14
CA ILE A 473 -17.02 -58.91 -17.27
C ILE A 473 -15.81 -58.46 -18.09
N ARG A 474 -15.31 -59.28 -19.02
CA ARG A 474 -14.21 -58.91 -19.93
C ARG A 474 -14.57 -57.72 -20.81
N ARG A 475 -15.76 -57.73 -21.44
CA ARG A 475 -16.21 -56.61 -22.28
C ARG A 475 -16.34 -55.30 -21.50
N GLN A 476 -16.89 -55.34 -20.31
CA GLN A 476 -17.02 -54.15 -19.44
C GLN A 476 -15.67 -53.64 -18.94
N ALA A 477 -14.70 -54.53 -18.69
CA ALA A 477 -13.37 -54.13 -18.25
C ALA A 477 -12.60 -53.35 -19.34
N LEU A 478 -12.76 -53.71 -20.62
CA LEU A 478 -11.93 -53.19 -21.72
C LEU A 478 -12.20 -51.73 -22.11
N GLU A 479 -13.10 -51.02 -21.43
CA GLU A 479 -13.36 -49.59 -21.65
C GLU A 479 -12.11 -48.71 -21.42
N ASN A 480 -11.13 -49.17 -20.62
CA ASN A 480 -9.90 -48.43 -20.30
C ASN A 480 -8.61 -49.21 -20.64
N LEU A 481 -8.57 -49.84 -21.82
CA LEU A 481 -7.46 -50.69 -22.27
C LEU A 481 -6.06 -50.07 -22.07
N ASN A 482 -5.89 -48.77 -22.37
CA ASN A 482 -4.63 -48.05 -22.21
C ASN A 482 -4.11 -48.08 -20.76
N VAL A 483 -5.00 -47.95 -19.77
CA VAL A 483 -4.62 -48.01 -18.35
C VAL A 483 -4.11 -49.40 -18.00
N PHE A 484 -4.75 -50.44 -18.52
CA PHE A 484 -4.40 -51.84 -18.23
C PHE A 484 -3.06 -52.24 -18.85
N GLU A 485 -2.77 -51.78 -20.07
CA GLU A 485 -1.46 -51.97 -20.69
C GLU A 485 -0.35 -51.34 -19.85
N LYS A 486 -0.60 -50.13 -19.30
CA LYS A 486 0.36 -49.45 -18.42
C LYS A 486 0.55 -50.18 -17.09
N VAL A 487 -0.52 -50.62 -16.43
CA VAL A 487 -0.41 -51.41 -15.19
C VAL A 487 0.31 -52.74 -15.43
N ALA A 488 0.06 -53.40 -16.57
CA ALA A 488 0.75 -54.63 -16.95
C ALA A 488 2.27 -54.44 -17.02
N LEU A 489 2.72 -53.31 -17.61
CA LEU A 489 4.13 -52.94 -17.73
C LEU A 489 4.76 -52.42 -16.42
N HIS A 490 3.95 -51.98 -15.45
CA HIS A 490 4.46 -51.25 -14.28
C HIS A 490 5.19 -52.16 -13.29
N PRO A 491 6.45 -51.86 -12.88
CA PRO A 491 7.25 -52.74 -12.02
C PRO A 491 6.62 -53.04 -10.66
N ASN A 492 5.88 -52.09 -10.09
CA ASN A 492 5.23 -52.25 -8.78
C ASN A 492 3.86 -52.93 -8.83
N ALA A 493 3.37 -53.37 -10.00
CA ALA A 493 2.08 -54.06 -10.05
C ALA A 493 2.18 -55.44 -9.37
N ASP A 494 1.22 -55.72 -8.50
CA ASP A 494 1.21 -56.92 -7.66
C ASP A 494 0.67 -58.16 -8.36
N ALA A 495 0.90 -59.33 -7.76
CA ALA A 495 0.46 -60.61 -8.30
C ALA A 495 -1.07 -60.69 -8.55
N PRO A 496 -1.95 -60.20 -7.65
CA PRO A 496 -3.40 -60.16 -7.92
C PRO A 496 -3.77 -59.34 -9.15
N SER A 497 -3.18 -58.15 -9.32
CA SER A 497 -3.42 -57.29 -10.49
C SER A 497 -2.97 -57.97 -11.77
N LEU A 498 -1.79 -58.61 -11.76
CA LEU A 498 -1.27 -59.33 -12.93
C LEU A 498 -2.10 -60.58 -13.26
N ALA A 499 -2.61 -61.29 -12.25
CA ALA A 499 -3.50 -62.43 -12.45
C ALA A 499 -4.82 -62.00 -13.10
N TYR A 500 -5.40 -60.88 -12.65
CA TYR A 500 -6.57 -60.27 -13.28
C TYR A 500 -6.30 -59.90 -14.74
N LEU A 501 -5.19 -59.22 -15.01
CA LEU A 501 -4.83 -58.79 -16.37
C LEU A 501 -4.63 -59.98 -17.32
N ARG A 502 -4.00 -61.07 -16.86
CA ARG A 502 -3.90 -62.34 -17.62
C ARG A 502 -5.26 -62.99 -17.89
N TRP A 503 -6.18 -62.92 -16.93
CA TRP A 503 -7.52 -63.52 -17.06
C TRP A 503 -8.39 -62.83 -18.13
N LEU A 504 -8.07 -61.59 -18.51
CA LEU A 504 -8.77 -60.87 -19.57
C LEU A 504 -8.49 -61.44 -20.97
N HIS A 505 -7.34 -62.10 -21.19
CA HIS A 505 -6.88 -62.64 -22.50
C HIS A 505 -7.04 -61.64 -23.65
N HIS A 506 -6.52 -60.43 -23.45
CA HIS A 506 -6.56 -59.39 -24.48
C HIS A 506 -5.18 -59.25 -25.14
N PRO A 507 -5.07 -59.31 -26.48
CA PRO A 507 -3.77 -59.34 -27.18
C PRO A 507 -2.83 -58.20 -26.84
N ALA A 508 -3.35 -56.99 -26.56
CA ALA A 508 -2.53 -55.85 -26.17
C ALA A 508 -1.98 -55.98 -24.73
N ILE A 509 -2.79 -56.50 -23.80
CA ILE A 509 -2.38 -56.72 -22.40
C ILE A 509 -1.36 -57.86 -22.34
N ASP A 510 -1.58 -58.93 -23.08
CA ASP A 510 -0.67 -60.09 -23.13
C ASP A 510 0.71 -59.68 -23.67
N ARG A 511 0.76 -58.86 -24.73
CA ARG A 511 2.02 -58.29 -25.23
C ARG A 511 2.75 -57.44 -24.17
N SER A 512 2.01 -56.63 -23.42
CA SER A 512 2.57 -55.81 -22.33
C SER A 512 3.11 -56.68 -21.17
N LEU A 513 2.41 -57.76 -20.81
CA LEU A 513 2.87 -58.71 -19.80
C LEU A 513 4.13 -59.47 -20.26
N GLU A 514 4.21 -59.86 -21.53
CA GLU A 514 5.42 -60.47 -22.13
C GLU A 514 6.60 -59.50 -22.19
N ALA A 515 6.35 -58.23 -22.51
CA ALA A 515 7.39 -57.21 -22.52
C ALA A 515 7.97 -56.98 -21.12
N ARG A 516 7.12 -57.02 -20.08
CA ARG A 516 7.55 -56.96 -18.69
C ARG A 516 8.44 -58.14 -18.31
N THR A 517 8.03 -59.37 -18.59
CA THR A 517 8.84 -60.56 -18.23
C THR A 517 10.21 -60.53 -18.87
N ARG A 518 10.32 -60.06 -20.13
CA ARG A 518 11.63 -59.84 -20.79
C ARG A 518 12.48 -58.76 -20.13
N THR A 519 11.85 -57.70 -19.61
CA THR A 519 12.55 -56.60 -18.93
C THR A 519 13.03 -57.01 -17.54
N ASP A 520 12.21 -57.76 -16.79
CA ASP A 520 12.56 -58.32 -15.48
C ASP A 520 13.70 -59.35 -15.59
N LEU A 521 13.68 -60.19 -16.64
CA LEU A 521 14.77 -61.12 -16.95
C LEU A 521 16.10 -60.41 -17.26
N ARG A 522 16.06 -59.23 -17.91
CA ARG A 522 17.25 -58.42 -18.21
C ARG A 522 17.80 -57.63 -17.02
N ARG A 523 16.99 -57.36 -16.00
CA ARG A 523 17.43 -56.71 -14.75
C ARG A 523 18.05 -57.69 -13.74
N ASN A 524 17.75 -58.98 -13.88
CA ASN A 524 18.24 -60.07 -13.02
C ASN A 524 19.51 -60.74 -13.55
N ILE A 525 20.07 -60.24 -14.66
CA ILE A 525 21.38 -60.57 -15.23
C ILE A 525 22.24 -59.33 -15.04
#